data_AF-A0A1V5VJ93-F1
#
_entry.id   AF-A0A1V5VJ93-F1
#
_cell.length_a   1.000
_cell.length_b   1.000
_cell.length_c   1.000
_cell.angle_alpha   90.00
_cell.angle_beta   90.00
_cell.angle_gamma   90.00
#
_symmetry.space_group_name_H-M   'P 1'
#
loop_
_entity.id
_entity.type
_entity.pdbx_description
1 polymer ?
#
loop_
_entity_poly.entity_id
_entity_poly.type
_entity_poly.pdbx_seq_one_letter_code
_entity_poly.pdbx_strand_id
1 'polypeptide(L)'
;MNIGVGSDAKKFVLQSVGRGVRIEPQKNKRKRILNLYNAKEIKEELFNKVRKNILPLESLFVFGTNAENLKEIIKALKEEKQEKDLGQEFIINKDAEKRLLLIPIYKESDKIFAEEKEPQKYGISKDDFYLASAMFNYLGKKVSLVKYECDVKVIEKAEESFQDSEKDKYFDNTESRSIGEPDLLVDRILGYFSVREREFDKFKKLENEIIHFKRIKFRDGDKFNAILDAIKKVRNYDQKGLKEKEIDAEFEKTKNKEKYKKDLRQLELEFQPEVKYEKLRIKYLQNHYYIPIIISENEKVDYLNHIIDVDSEVRFMEQLEDYLQKDDHVFKQFDWWMFSKLDQTLDEVHIPYYNPKENNMAKFKPDFIFWMQKGNDYIIIFVDPKGTEHTDGYRKIDGYSKVFETKERKECKSYPFNGFNIKTRLLLMPAHGGVAGVSDNYRKYWFDNFSDFARKIQ
;
A
#
# COMPACT_ATOMS: atom_id res chain seq x y z
N MET A 1 32.43 21.92 19.01
CA MET A 1 32.16 21.80 17.56
C MET A 1 30.82 22.47 17.27
N ASN A 2 30.79 23.59 16.55
CA ASN A 2 29.53 24.19 16.06
C ASN A 2 29.08 23.46 14.80
N ILE A 3 28.43 22.32 15.02
CA ILE A 3 27.91 21.45 13.96
C ILE A 3 26.69 22.15 13.35
N GLY A 4 26.86 22.78 12.18
CA GLY A 4 25.76 23.39 11.41
C GLY A 4 26.03 24.78 10.83
N VAL A 5 27.02 25.52 11.36
CA VAL A 5 27.20 26.95 11.01
C VAL A 5 28.25 27.17 9.92
N GLY A 6 29.27 26.31 9.83
CA GLY A 6 30.34 26.39 8.81
C GLY A 6 30.17 25.38 7.67
N SER A 7 30.59 25.74 6.46
CA SER A 7 30.59 24.87 5.27
C SER A 7 31.31 23.54 5.49
N ASP A 8 32.44 23.57 6.21
CA ASP A 8 33.22 22.36 6.53
C ASP A 8 32.49 21.46 7.55
N ALA A 9 31.78 22.07 8.51
CA ALA A 9 30.96 21.34 9.47
C ALA A 9 29.74 20.69 8.79
N LYS A 10 29.12 21.36 7.80
CA LYS A 10 28.05 20.78 6.97
C LYS A 10 28.57 19.58 6.17
N LYS A 11 29.72 19.73 5.50
CA LYS A 11 30.36 18.64 4.74
C LYS A 11 30.72 17.45 5.63
N PHE A 12 31.21 17.70 6.85
CA PHE A 12 31.51 16.66 7.83
C PHE A 12 30.26 15.89 8.29
N VAL A 13 29.14 16.58 8.53
CA VAL A 13 27.87 15.92 8.86
C VAL A 13 27.35 15.09 7.69
N LEU A 14 27.35 15.63 6.47
CA LEU A 14 26.93 14.90 5.26
C LEU A 14 27.78 13.64 5.07
N GLN A 15 29.11 13.77 5.21
CA GLN A 15 30.03 12.63 5.13
C GLN A 15 29.84 11.62 6.26
N SER A 16 29.53 12.06 7.49
CA SER A 16 29.34 11.18 8.66
C SER A 16 28.01 10.42 8.61
N VAL A 17 26.94 11.09 8.14
CA VAL A 17 25.61 10.48 7.94
C VAL A 17 25.64 9.54 6.73
N GLY A 18 26.24 9.95 5.61
CA GLY A 18 26.29 9.16 4.37
C GLY A 18 27.25 7.96 4.43
N ARG A 19 28.33 8.01 5.21
CA ARG A 19 29.30 6.89 5.31
C ARG A 19 28.85 5.76 6.22
N GLY A 20 27.74 5.93 6.94
CA GLY A 20 27.21 4.95 7.89
C GLY A 20 28.15 4.74 9.07
N VAL A 21 27.65 4.91 10.29
CA VAL A 21 28.40 4.50 11.47
C VAL A 21 28.40 2.97 11.50
N ARG A 22 29.57 2.36 11.31
CA ARG A 22 29.74 0.90 11.40
C ARG A 22 29.81 0.51 12.86
N ILE A 23 28.70 -0.01 13.36
CA ILE A 23 28.61 -0.53 14.72
C ILE A 23 29.34 -1.88 14.77
N GLU A 24 30.12 -2.07 15.82
CA GLU A 24 30.94 -3.26 16.08
C GLU A 24 30.36 -3.95 17.33
N PRO A 25 29.27 -4.73 17.20
CA PRO A 25 28.60 -5.33 18.34
C PRO A 25 29.42 -6.47 18.98
N GLN A 26 30.42 -6.99 18.26
CA GLN A 26 31.44 -7.89 18.77
C GLN A 26 32.81 -7.41 18.33
N LYS A 27 33.79 -7.46 19.24
CA LYS A 27 35.15 -6.98 19.02
C LYS A 27 35.75 -7.54 17.72
N ASN A 28 36.28 -6.65 16.88
CA ASN A 28 36.84 -6.86 15.56
C ASN A 28 35.87 -7.40 14.49
N LYS A 29 34.54 -7.31 14.73
CA LYS A 29 33.51 -7.78 13.79
C LYS A 29 32.59 -6.63 13.39
N ARG A 30 32.90 -5.99 12.25
CA ARG A 30 32.14 -4.85 11.69
C ARG A 30 30.92 -5.31 10.89
N LYS A 31 30.03 -6.08 11.50
CA LYS A 31 28.75 -6.54 10.94
C LYS A 31 27.70 -6.55 12.05
N ARG A 32 26.42 -6.42 11.68
CA ARG A 32 25.29 -6.63 12.60
C ARG A 32 25.30 -8.05 13.17
N ILE A 33 24.87 -8.23 14.41
CA ILE A 33 24.84 -9.50 15.12
C ILE A 33 24.01 -10.55 14.39
N LEU A 34 22.90 -10.16 13.73
CA LEU A 34 22.12 -11.09 12.91
C LEU A 34 22.95 -11.66 11.75
N ASN A 35 23.75 -10.82 11.09
CA ASN A 35 24.63 -11.25 10.00
C ASN A 35 25.77 -12.13 10.52
N LEU A 36 26.30 -11.83 11.72
CA LEU A 36 27.31 -12.65 12.37
C LEU A 36 26.75 -14.01 12.79
N TYR A 37 25.50 -14.07 13.26
CA TYR A 37 24.81 -15.32 13.59
C TYR A 37 24.60 -16.18 12.34
N ASN A 38 24.07 -15.58 11.27
CA ASN A 38 23.85 -16.27 9.99
C ASN A 38 25.16 -16.80 9.39
N ALA A 39 26.27 -16.08 9.57
CA ALA A 39 27.60 -16.49 9.14
C ALA A 39 28.30 -17.48 10.11
N LYS A 40 27.62 -17.90 11.20
CA LYS A 40 28.18 -18.76 12.27
C LYS A 40 29.44 -18.19 12.93
N GLU A 41 29.59 -16.87 12.93
CA GLU A 41 30.72 -16.14 13.54
C GLU A 41 30.49 -15.83 15.04
N ILE A 42 29.28 -16.08 15.57
CA ILE A 42 28.93 -15.98 17.00
C ILE A 42 28.22 -17.22 17.52
N LYS A 43 28.34 -17.46 18.83
CA LYS A 43 27.63 -18.55 19.52
C LYS A 43 26.12 -18.27 19.59
N GLU A 44 25.32 -19.30 19.38
CA GLU A 44 23.86 -19.23 19.44
C GLU A 44 23.33 -18.78 20.81
N GLU A 45 23.96 -19.22 21.90
CA GLU A 45 23.64 -18.77 23.26
C GLU A 45 23.75 -17.25 23.43
N LEU A 46 24.77 -16.64 22.81
CA LEU A 46 24.97 -15.18 22.87
C LEU A 46 23.87 -14.47 22.10
N PHE A 47 23.56 -14.93 20.88
CA PHE A 47 22.49 -14.38 20.06
C PHE A 47 21.13 -14.44 20.77
N ASN A 48 20.80 -15.59 21.37
CA ASN A 48 19.53 -15.78 22.08
C ASN A 48 19.37 -14.86 23.30
N LYS A 49 20.47 -14.49 23.97
CA LYS A 49 20.45 -13.53 25.09
C LYS A 49 20.18 -12.10 24.63
N VAL A 50 20.74 -11.68 23.49
CA VAL A 50 20.68 -10.28 23.03
C VAL A 50 19.60 -9.98 22.00
N ARG A 51 19.01 -11.01 21.36
CA ARG A 51 18.06 -10.87 20.24
C ARG A 51 16.88 -9.91 20.51
N LYS A 52 16.41 -9.82 21.75
CA LYS A 52 15.29 -8.95 22.14
C LYS A 52 15.65 -7.46 22.10
N ASN A 53 16.91 -7.13 22.36
CA ASN A 53 17.39 -5.74 22.51
C ASN A 53 18.39 -5.35 21.42
N ILE A 54 18.62 -6.22 20.42
CA ILE A 54 19.67 -6.01 19.43
C ILE A 54 19.41 -4.79 18.55
N LEU A 55 18.15 -4.54 18.19
CA LEU A 55 17.79 -3.40 17.34
C LEU A 55 18.09 -2.07 18.03
N PRO A 56 17.68 -1.80 19.29
CA PRO A 56 18.12 -0.61 20.01
C PRO A 56 19.65 -0.49 20.17
N LEU A 57 20.34 -1.60 20.46
CA LEU A 57 21.80 -1.61 20.65
C LEU A 57 22.59 -1.33 19.35
N GLU A 58 22.02 -1.71 18.21
CA GLU A 58 22.58 -1.46 16.87
C GLU A 58 21.98 -0.23 16.18
N SER A 59 21.24 0.60 16.92
CA SER A 59 20.66 1.84 16.39
C SER A 59 21.42 3.06 16.92
N LEU A 60 21.94 3.89 16.02
CA LEU A 60 22.48 5.19 16.38
C LEU A 60 21.32 6.18 16.51
N PHE A 61 21.09 6.67 17.73
CA PHE A 61 20.14 7.75 17.99
C PHE A 61 20.87 9.09 17.94
N VAL A 62 20.44 9.97 17.03
CA VAL A 62 20.96 11.33 16.91
C VAL A 62 19.93 12.29 17.51
N PHE A 63 20.25 12.86 18.66
CA PHE A 63 19.43 13.87 19.32
C PHE A 63 19.99 15.26 19.02
N GLY A 64 19.22 16.08 18.30
CA GLY A 64 19.61 17.47 18.06
C GLY A 64 19.16 18.36 19.20
N THR A 65 20.09 19.14 19.76
CA THR A 65 19.82 20.11 20.84
C THR A 65 19.42 21.50 20.34
N ASN A 66 19.58 21.77 19.03
CA ASN A 66 19.20 23.04 18.41
C ASN A 66 18.40 22.77 17.12
N ALA A 67 17.14 23.22 17.10
CA ALA A 67 16.22 23.04 15.98
C ALA A 67 16.69 23.74 14.69
N GLU A 68 17.42 24.84 14.79
CA GLU A 68 17.90 25.62 13.65
C GLU A 68 19.03 24.87 12.92
N ASN A 69 19.97 24.28 13.68
CA ASN A 69 21.01 23.41 13.13
C ASN A 69 20.43 22.16 12.47
N LEU A 70 19.38 21.56 13.06
CA LEU A 70 18.67 20.43 12.46
C LEU A 70 18.03 20.79 11.12
N LYS A 71 17.37 21.95 11.03
CA LYS A 71 16.79 22.44 9.77
C LYS A 71 17.86 22.61 8.69
N GLU A 72 19.00 23.20 9.02
CA GLU A 72 20.12 23.40 8.09
C GLU A 72 20.74 22.06 7.63
N ILE A 73 20.90 21.09 8.53
CA ILE A 73 21.38 19.74 8.19
C ILE A 73 20.39 19.02 7.27
N ILE A 74 19.09 19.06 7.60
CA ILE A 74 18.04 18.47 6.76
C ILE A 74 17.99 19.15 5.39
N LYS A 75 18.16 20.48 5.34
CA LYS A 75 18.21 21.25 4.10
C LYS A 75 19.40 20.84 3.24
N ALA A 76 20.61 20.77 3.82
CA ALA A 76 21.81 20.32 3.10
C ALA A 76 21.68 18.87 2.59
N LEU A 77 21.10 17.97 3.39
CA LEU A 77 20.80 16.58 2.96
C LEU A 77 19.78 16.52 1.82
N LYS A 78 18.84 17.46 1.76
CA LYS A 78 17.87 17.58 0.66
C LYS A 78 18.50 18.20 -0.59
N GLU A 79 19.41 19.16 -0.44
CA GLU A 79 20.14 19.79 -1.54
C GLU A 79 21.15 18.85 -2.19
N GLU A 80 21.75 17.94 -1.42
CA GLU A 80 22.65 16.89 -1.93
C GLU A 80 21.88 15.79 -2.68
N LYS A 81 20.60 15.58 -2.35
CA LYS A 81 19.70 14.70 -3.13
C LYS A 81 19.36 15.38 -4.46
N GLN A 82 20.15 15.09 -5.49
CA GLN A 82 19.85 15.42 -6.89
C GLN A 82 18.69 14.59 -7.45
N GLU A 83 17.54 14.60 -6.77
CA GLU A 83 16.31 13.97 -7.25
C GLU A 83 15.78 14.76 -8.45
N LYS A 84 15.74 14.13 -9.63
CA LYS A 84 15.09 14.68 -10.82
C LYS A 84 13.67 14.13 -10.91
N ASP A 85 12.71 14.99 -11.26
CA ASP A 85 11.31 14.60 -11.42
C ASP A 85 11.09 13.93 -12.78
N LEU A 86 10.41 12.78 -12.78
CA LEU A 86 9.96 12.07 -13.99
C LEU A 86 8.44 12.08 -14.12
N GLY A 87 7.70 12.54 -13.11
CA GLY A 87 6.25 12.41 -13.04
C GLY A 87 5.49 13.13 -14.16
N GLN A 88 6.09 14.14 -14.79
CA GLN A 88 5.51 14.87 -15.93
C GLN A 88 5.47 14.06 -17.22
N GLU A 89 6.21 12.95 -17.28
CA GLU A 89 6.32 12.09 -18.46
C GLU A 89 5.29 10.96 -18.46
N PHE A 90 4.54 10.83 -17.37
CA PHE A 90 3.44 9.90 -17.24
C PHE A 90 2.12 10.64 -17.48
N ILE A 91 1.26 10.06 -18.30
CA ILE A 91 -0.05 10.63 -18.66
C ILE A 91 -1.16 9.70 -18.24
N ILE A 92 -2.34 10.28 -17.95
CA ILE A 92 -3.55 9.50 -17.85
C ILE A 92 -3.85 8.92 -19.24
N ASN A 93 -4.22 7.65 -19.27
CA ASN A 93 -4.59 6.99 -20.51
C ASN A 93 -5.85 7.65 -21.10
N LYS A 94 -5.81 8.02 -22.38
CA LYS A 94 -6.94 8.66 -23.08
C LYS A 94 -8.22 7.84 -23.01
N ASP A 95 -8.11 6.51 -22.96
CA ASP A 95 -9.28 5.66 -22.80
C ASP A 95 -9.84 5.74 -21.38
N ALA A 96 -9.00 5.93 -20.35
CA ALA A 96 -9.45 6.17 -18.98
C ALA A 96 -10.32 7.42 -18.86
N GLU A 97 -9.93 8.51 -19.53
CA GLU A 97 -10.63 9.80 -19.49
C GLU A 97 -12.07 9.70 -20.04
N LYS A 98 -12.30 8.77 -20.97
CA LYS A 98 -13.61 8.50 -21.58
C LYS A 98 -14.49 7.60 -20.72
N ARG A 99 -13.94 6.94 -19.69
CA ARG A 99 -14.68 6.00 -18.84
C ARG A 99 -15.03 6.62 -17.48
N LEU A 100 -16.08 6.09 -16.88
CA LEU A 100 -16.45 6.40 -15.51
C LEU A 100 -15.70 5.44 -14.58
N LEU A 101 -14.56 5.88 -14.05
CA LEU A 101 -13.83 5.13 -13.02
C LEU A 101 -14.34 5.56 -11.64
N LEU A 102 -14.76 4.60 -10.81
CA LEU A 102 -15.41 4.87 -9.52
C LEU A 102 -14.58 4.37 -8.34
N ILE A 103 -14.60 5.13 -7.25
CA ILE A 103 -13.98 4.73 -5.98
C ILE A 103 -14.94 4.93 -4.80
N PRO A 104 -14.86 4.10 -3.75
CA PRO A 104 -15.67 4.29 -2.56
C PRO A 104 -15.15 5.47 -1.72
N ILE A 105 -16.08 6.19 -1.09
CA ILE A 105 -15.80 7.17 -0.04
C ILE A 105 -16.43 6.68 1.26
N TYR A 106 -15.78 7.03 2.35
CA TYR A 106 -16.20 6.70 3.71
C TYR A 106 -16.40 7.98 4.50
N LYS A 107 -17.33 7.93 5.44
CA LYS A 107 -17.52 8.96 6.45
C LYS A 107 -17.36 8.35 7.83
N GLU A 108 -16.99 9.21 8.76
CA GLU A 108 -16.99 8.86 10.17
C GLU A 108 -18.44 8.70 10.64
N SER A 109 -18.70 7.62 11.37
CA SER A 109 -20.00 7.32 11.97
C SER A 109 -20.07 7.89 13.38
N ASP A 110 -21.28 8.23 13.82
CA ASP A 110 -21.54 8.61 15.22
C ASP A 110 -21.40 7.41 16.18
N LYS A 111 -21.29 6.19 15.62
CA LYS A 111 -21.11 4.94 16.36
C LYS A 111 -19.65 4.69 16.72
N ILE A 112 -19.49 4.10 17.89
CA ILE A 112 -18.21 3.59 18.37
C ILE A 112 -18.02 2.18 17.81
N PHE A 113 -16.79 1.81 17.44
CA PHE A 113 -16.46 0.45 16.96
C PHE A 113 -16.92 -0.66 17.93
N ALA A 114 -16.79 -0.42 19.23
CA ALA A 114 -17.27 -1.32 20.28
C ALA A 114 -18.81 -1.44 20.42
N GLU A 115 -19.61 -0.67 19.68
CA GLU A 115 -21.06 -0.85 19.60
C GLU A 115 -21.46 -1.96 18.60
N GLU A 116 -20.48 -2.57 17.91
CA GLU A 116 -20.72 -3.74 17.09
C GLU A 116 -21.23 -4.94 17.90
N LYS A 117 -21.97 -5.83 17.24
CA LYS A 117 -22.53 -7.04 17.86
C LYS A 117 -21.41 -7.98 18.34
N GLU A 118 -20.35 -8.10 17.54
CA GLU A 118 -19.17 -8.92 17.80
C GLU A 118 -17.93 -8.07 17.50
N PRO A 119 -17.57 -7.13 18.38
CA PRO A 119 -16.42 -6.26 18.17
C PRO A 119 -15.13 -7.07 18.29
N GLN A 120 -14.08 -6.63 17.61
CA GLN A 120 -12.75 -7.20 17.82
C GLN A 120 -12.32 -6.90 19.26
N LYS A 121 -12.03 -7.95 20.02
CA LYS A 121 -11.63 -7.86 21.42
C LYS A 121 -10.29 -7.15 21.60
N TYR A 122 -10.18 -6.35 22.66
CA TYR A 122 -8.97 -5.71 23.11
C TYR A 122 -8.11 -6.70 23.92
N GLY A 123 -6.89 -6.96 23.47
CA GLY A 123 -5.96 -7.85 24.16
C GLY A 123 -5.37 -7.19 25.41
N ILE A 124 -5.57 -7.79 26.57
CA ILE A 124 -5.09 -7.28 27.86
C ILE A 124 -4.74 -8.45 28.78
N SER A 125 -3.74 -8.31 29.65
CA SER A 125 -3.48 -9.34 30.65
C SER A 125 -4.55 -9.32 31.75
N LYS A 126 -4.81 -10.46 32.40
CA LYS A 126 -5.80 -10.53 33.50
C LYS A 126 -5.49 -9.52 34.61
N ASP A 127 -4.21 -9.42 35.00
CA ASP A 127 -3.78 -8.53 36.08
C ASP A 127 -3.99 -7.06 35.71
N ASP A 128 -3.62 -6.68 34.48
CA ASP A 128 -3.84 -5.32 33.98
C ASP A 128 -5.33 -4.99 33.85
N PHE A 129 -6.17 -5.95 33.44
CA PHE A 129 -7.62 -5.74 33.38
C PHE A 129 -8.19 -5.40 34.75
N TYR A 130 -7.83 -6.18 35.79
CA TYR A 130 -8.29 -5.90 37.15
C TYR A 130 -7.75 -4.58 37.68
N LEU A 131 -6.49 -4.25 37.37
CA LEU A 131 -5.86 -2.99 37.76
C LEU A 131 -6.56 -1.78 37.13
N ALA A 132 -6.88 -1.87 35.83
CA ALA A 132 -7.61 -0.84 35.10
C ALA A 132 -9.04 -0.67 35.64
N SER A 133 -9.74 -1.78 35.87
CA SER A 133 -11.09 -1.78 36.45
C SER A 133 -11.11 -1.14 37.84
N ALA A 134 -10.16 -1.51 38.71
CA ALA A 134 -10.03 -0.92 40.04
C ALA A 134 -9.73 0.59 39.97
N MET A 135 -8.84 1.02 39.09
CA MET A 135 -8.49 2.43 38.89
C MET A 135 -9.69 3.23 38.36
N PHE A 136 -10.40 2.70 37.36
CA PHE A 136 -11.58 3.35 36.79
C PHE A 136 -12.69 3.51 37.84
N ASN A 137 -12.93 2.47 38.65
CA ASN A 137 -13.91 2.50 39.73
C ASN A 137 -13.50 3.47 40.86
N TYR A 138 -12.21 3.58 41.17
CA TYR A 138 -11.69 4.54 42.15
C TYR A 138 -11.88 6.00 41.71
N LEU A 139 -11.56 6.32 40.45
CA LEU A 139 -11.77 7.66 39.90
C LEU A 139 -13.26 8.00 39.79
N GLY A 140 -14.07 7.04 39.34
CA GLY A 140 -15.48 7.23 39.03
C GLY A 140 -15.71 8.08 37.77
N LYS A 141 -16.92 8.00 37.21
CA LYS A 141 -17.27 8.55 35.89
C LYS A 141 -16.86 10.00 35.67
N LYS A 142 -17.21 10.88 36.62
CA LYS A 142 -17.00 12.33 36.48
C LYS A 142 -15.52 12.70 36.44
N VAL A 143 -14.70 12.08 37.28
CA VAL A 143 -13.27 12.34 37.31
C VAL A 143 -12.61 11.74 36.09
N SER A 144 -12.98 10.52 35.69
CA SER A 144 -12.48 9.88 34.47
C SER A 144 -12.80 10.71 33.22
N LEU A 145 -14.02 11.24 33.10
CA LEU A 145 -14.42 12.09 31.97
C LEU A 145 -13.50 13.32 31.82
N VAL A 146 -13.22 14.02 32.94
CA VAL A 146 -12.38 15.22 32.94
C VAL A 146 -10.91 14.89 32.77
N LYS A 147 -10.43 13.82 33.43
CA LYS A 147 -9.01 13.45 33.43
C LYS A 147 -8.54 12.92 32.07
N TYR A 148 -9.35 12.12 31.40
CA TYR A 148 -8.99 11.49 30.12
C TYR A 148 -9.60 12.19 28.90
N GLU A 149 -10.32 13.30 29.09
CA GLU A 149 -10.90 14.13 28.02
C GLU A 149 -11.67 13.32 26.96
N CYS A 150 -12.53 12.38 27.38
CA CYS A 150 -13.26 11.48 26.49
C CYS A 150 -14.77 11.73 26.47
N ASP A 151 -15.46 11.19 25.46
CA ASP A 151 -16.90 11.36 25.30
C ASP A 151 -17.71 10.58 26.35
N VAL A 152 -18.89 11.10 26.72
CA VAL A 152 -19.79 10.47 27.70
C VAL A 152 -20.11 9.02 27.33
N LYS A 153 -20.35 8.75 26.04
CA LYS A 153 -20.60 7.39 25.53
C LYS A 153 -19.44 6.43 25.79
N VAL A 154 -18.20 6.92 25.72
CA VAL A 154 -16.97 6.11 25.95
C VAL A 154 -16.92 5.69 27.42
N ILE A 155 -17.20 6.60 28.34
CA ILE A 155 -17.25 6.31 29.79
C ILE A 155 -18.35 5.29 30.12
N GLU A 156 -19.55 5.46 29.55
CA GLU A 156 -20.65 4.50 29.74
C GLU A 156 -20.28 3.11 29.20
N LYS A 157 -19.62 3.06 28.04
CA LYS A 157 -19.20 1.80 27.45
C LYS A 157 -18.06 1.12 28.21
N ALA A 158 -17.12 1.91 28.73
CA ALA A 158 -16.07 1.40 29.59
C ALA A 158 -16.64 0.77 30.87
N GLU A 159 -17.59 1.46 31.53
CA GLU A 159 -18.25 0.92 32.72
C GLU A 159 -19.01 -0.39 32.42
N GLU A 160 -19.80 -0.44 31.33
CA GLU A 160 -20.47 -1.65 30.87
C GLU A 160 -19.45 -2.78 30.66
N SER A 161 -18.33 -2.47 29.99
CA SER A 161 -17.31 -3.47 29.64
C SER A 161 -16.59 -4.09 30.84
N PHE A 162 -16.50 -3.38 31.97
CA PHE A 162 -15.89 -3.90 33.18
C PHE A 162 -16.82 -4.82 33.99
N GLN A 163 -18.10 -4.93 33.60
CA GLN A 163 -19.03 -5.85 34.25
C GLN A 163 -18.72 -7.31 33.89
N ASP A 164 -18.87 -8.21 34.85
CA ASP A 164 -18.56 -9.63 34.67
C ASP A 164 -19.38 -10.30 33.55
N SER A 165 -20.59 -9.82 33.28
CA SER A 165 -21.45 -10.32 32.19
C SER A 165 -20.99 -9.90 30.79
N GLU A 166 -20.28 -8.78 30.65
CA GLU A 166 -19.92 -8.19 29.35
C GLU A 166 -18.42 -8.23 29.06
N LYS A 167 -17.54 -8.49 30.04
CA LYS A 167 -16.08 -8.44 29.86
C LYS A 167 -15.58 -9.32 28.71
N ASP A 168 -16.15 -10.52 28.54
CA ASP A 168 -15.71 -11.48 27.53
C ASP A 168 -16.11 -11.06 26.10
N LYS A 169 -16.99 -10.07 25.95
CA LYS A 169 -17.35 -9.47 24.66
C LYS A 169 -16.29 -8.50 24.16
N TYR A 170 -15.65 -7.77 25.09
CA TYR A 170 -14.76 -6.65 24.77
C TYR A 170 -13.28 -6.97 24.97
N PHE A 171 -12.95 -7.89 25.87
CA PHE A 171 -11.56 -8.13 26.25
C PHE A 171 -11.13 -9.56 25.94
N ASP A 172 -9.88 -9.69 25.49
CA ASP A 172 -9.18 -10.95 25.32
C ASP A 172 -8.05 -11.04 26.35
N ASN A 173 -8.24 -11.92 27.33
CA ASN A 173 -7.34 -12.10 28.47
C ASN A 173 -6.17 -13.07 28.21
N THR A 174 -5.86 -13.35 26.95
CA THR A 174 -4.77 -14.26 26.55
C THR A 174 -3.41 -13.59 26.49
N GLU A 175 -3.34 -12.26 26.62
CA GLU A 175 -2.08 -11.52 26.61
C GLU A 175 -1.26 -11.81 27.87
N SER A 176 0.01 -12.18 27.65
CA SER A 176 0.96 -12.50 28.74
C SER A 176 1.77 -11.30 29.22
N ARG A 177 1.77 -10.21 28.46
CA ARG A 177 2.49 -8.98 28.81
C ARG A 177 1.63 -8.13 29.72
N SER A 178 2.14 -7.84 30.91
CA SER A 178 1.55 -6.84 31.81
C SER A 178 2.29 -5.51 31.68
N ILE A 179 1.53 -4.43 31.67
CA ILE A 179 2.01 -3.04 31.68
C ILE A 179 2.17 -2.57 33.12
N GLY A 180 1.24 -2.90 34.02
CA GLY A 180 1.32 -2.57 35.45
C GLY A 180 1.12 -1.10 35.81
N GLU A 181 0.80 -0.23 34.84
CA GLU A 181 0.59 1.21 35.04
C GLU A 181 -0.91 1.55 34.95
N PRO A 182 -1.62 1.74 36.08
CA PRO A 182 -3.09 1.84 36.10
C PRO A 182 -3.63 2.98 35.24
N ASP A 183 -2.94 4.11 35.25
CA ASP A 183 -3.38 5.31 34.51
C ASP A 183 -3.34 5.11 33.00
N LEU A 184 -2.23 4.55 32.51
CA LEU A 184 -2.04 4.21 31.10
C LEU A 184 -2.99 3.11 30.65
N LEU A 185 -3.35 2.18 31.53
CA LEU A 185 -4.30 1.11 31.22
C LEU A 185 -5.71 1.65 31.02
N VAL A 186 -6.18 2.53 31.91
CA VAL A 186 -7.49 3.19 31.75
C VAL A 186 -7.49 4.03 30.47
N ASP A 187 -6.45 4.83 30.23
CA ASP A 187 -6.30 5.63 29.02
C ASP A 187 -6.40 4.78 27.73
N ARG A 188 -5.71 3.64 27.67
CA ARG A 188 -5.76 2.74 26.51
C ARG A 188 -7.12 2.10 26.29
N ILE A 189 -7.80 1.69 27.36
CA ILE A 189 -9.14 1.10 27.28
C ILE A 189 -10.15 2.16 26.82
N LEU A 190 -10.08 3.38 27.35
CA LEU A 190 -10.89 4.49 26.88
C LEU A 190 -10.58 4.83 25.42
N GLY A 191 -9.30 4.79 25.03
CA GLY A 191 -8.87 4.92 23.63
C GLY A 191 -9.53 3.87 22.72
N TYR A 192 -9.66 2.62 23.18
CA TYR A 192 -10.34 1.54 22.44
C TYR A 192 -11.82 1.83 22.23
N PHE A 193 -12.50 2.29 23.28
CA PHE A 193 -13.89 2.71 23.19
C PHE A 193 -14.07 4.06 22.48
N SER A 194 -13.00 4.83 22.24
CA SER A 194 -13.06 6.09 21.50
C SER A 194 -12.92 5.89 20.00
N VAL A 195 -12.60 4.68 19.53
CA VAL A 195 -12.45 4.40 18.10
C VAL A 195 -13.80 4.54 17.39
N ARG A 196 -13.88 5.54 16.51
CA ARG A 196 -15.05 5.79 15.66
C ARG A 196 -15.08 4.87 14.47
N GLU A 197 -16.26 4.33 14.18
CA GLU A 197 -16.46 3.51 13.00
C GLU A 197 -16.40 4.35 11.71
N ARG A 198 -15.89 3.76 10.62
CA ARG A 198 -16.00 4.35 9.28
C ARG A 198 -16.99 3.55 8.44
N GLU A 199 -18.06 4.22 8.05
CA GLU A 199 -19.13 3.64 7.24
C GLU A 199 -18.98 4.09 5.77
N PHE A 200 -19.47 3.26 4.85
CA PHE A 200 -19.57 3.62 3.43
C PHE A 200 -20.52 4.82 3.27
N ASP A 201 -20.06 5.84 2.55
CA ASP A 201 -20.88 7.01 2.22
C ASP A 201 -21.49 6.85 0.82
N LYS A 202 -20.64 6.81 -0.21
CA LYS A 202 -21.02 6.71 -1.62
C LYS A 202 -19.86 6.31 -2.50
N PHE A 203 -20.18 5.96 -3.74
CA PHE A 203 -19.19 5.98 -4.82
C PHE A 203 -19.08 7.39 -5.39
N LYS A 204 -17.86 7.76 -5.81
CA LYS A 204 -17.63 8.93 -6.65
C LYS A 204 -16.74 8.59 -7.83
N LYS A 205 -16.76 9.48 -8.82
CA LYS A 205 -15.79 9.47 -9.91
C LYS A 205 -14.37 9.69 -9.35
N LEU A 206 -13.43 8.90 -9.87
CA LEU A 206 -12.00 9.05 -9.63
C LEU A 206 -11.53 10.38 -10.23
N GLU A 207 -10.78 11.14 -9.44
CA GLU A 207 -10.20 12.42 -9.84
C GLU A 207 -8.68 12.40 -9.62
N ASN A 208 -8.22 12.78 -8.42
CA ASN A 208 -6.79 12.90 -8.09
C ASN A 208 -6.40 12.00 -6.90
N GLU A 209 -7.08 10.88 -6.71
CA GLU A 209 -6.76 9.91 -5.65
C GLU A 209 -5.65 8.94 -6.04
N ILE A 210 -5.38 8.76 -7.34
CA ILE A 210 -4.26 7.97 -7.86
C ILE A 210 -3.28 8.94 -8.53
N ILE A 211 -2.20 9.26 -7.83
CA ILE A 211 -1.25 10.32 -8.23
C ILE A 211 0.21 9.92 -8.08
N HIS A 212 0.50 8.71 -7.59
CA HIS A 212 1.88 8.26 -7.37
C HIS A 212 2.75 8.35 -8.62
N PHE A 213 2.21 8.05 -9.80
CA PHE A 213 2.92 8.16 -11.07
C PHE A 213 3.39 9.59 -11.38
N LYS A 214 2.66 10.61 -10.91
CA LYS A 214 3.03 12.03 -11.04
C LYS A 214 4.15 12.45 -10.08
N ARG A 215 4.54 11.58 -9.15
CA ARG A 215 5.58 11.83 -8.13
C ARG A 215 6.75 10.85 -8.23
N ILE A 216 6.88 10.17 -9.38
CA ILE A 216 8.04 9.35 -9.69
C ILE A 216 9.25 10.27 -9.84
N LYS A 217 10.30 9.96 -9.10
CA LYS A 217 11.56 10.68 -9.03
C LYS A 217 12.71 9.73 -9.26
N PHE A 218 13.76 10.28 -9.83
CA PHE A 218 14.96 9.57 -10.21
C PHE A 218 16.18 10.11 -9.49
N ARG A 219 17.01 9.20 -8.95
CA ARG A 219 18.14 9.54 -8.08
C ARG A 219 19.53 9.36 -8.72
N ASP A 220 19.64 8.68 -9.86
CA ASP A 220 20.92 8.29 -10.47
C ASP A 220 21.32 9.20 -11.66
N GLY A 221 21.71 10.44 -11.34
CA GLY A 221 21.74 11.62 -12.23
C GLY A 221 22.31 11.47 -13.65
N ASP A 222 23.29 10.60 -13.88
CA ASP A 222 23.97 10.40 -15.18
C ASP A 222 23.10 9.67 -16.21
N LYS A 223 22.13 8.87 -15.75
CA LYS A 223 21.28 8.02 -16.59
C LYS A 223 19.88 8.59 -16.83
N PHE A 224 19.59 9.78 -16.29
CA PHE A 224 18.28 10.40 -16.36
C PHE A 224 17.78 10.53 -17.80
N ASN A 225 18.63 11.01 -18.72
CA ASN A 225 18.25 11.24 -20.11
C ASN A 225 17.90 9.94 -20.85
N ALA A 226 18.56 8.82 -20.52
CA ALA A 226 18.29 7.53 -21.15
C ALA A 226 16.94 6.95 -20.71
N ILE A 227 16.63 7.02 -19.42
CA ILE A 227 15.31 6.61 -18.89
C ILE A 227 14.21 7.55 -19.42
N LEU A 228 14.48 8.85 -19.46
CA LEU A 228 13.55 9.84 -20.01
C LEU A 228 13.19 9.53 -21.47
N ASP A 229 14.18 9.23 -22.30
CA ASP A 229 13.98 8.83 -23.70
C ASP A 229 13.18 7.53 -23.81
N ALA A 230 13.49 6.53 -22.99
CA ALA A 230 12.76 5.27 -22.94
C ALA A 230 11.29 5.46 -22.55
N ILE A 231 11.00 6.29 -21.54
CA ILE A 231 9.63 6.65 -21.13
C ILE A 231 8.88 7.34 -22.28
N LYS A 232 9.52 8.27 -22.99
CA LYS A 232 8.90 9.02 -24.09
C LYS A 232 8.52 8.13 -25.29
N LYS A 233 9.38 7.17 -25.64
CA LYS A 233 9.12 6.18 -26.71
C LYS A 233 7.87 5.36 -26.45
N VAL A 234 7.67 4.95 -25.20
CA VAL A 234 6.52 4.13 -24.78
C VAL A 234 5.27 4.97 -24.59
N ARG A 235 5.40 6.17 -23.98
CA ARG A 235 4.30 7.11 -23.73
C ARG A 235 3.50 7.43 -24.99
N ASN A 236 4.20 7.64 -26.11
CA ASN A 236 3.56 8.07 -27.36
C ASN A 236 3.15 6.89 -28.26
N TYR A 237 3.26 5.64 -27.79
CA TYR A 237 3.00 4.45 -28.60
C TYR A 237 1.59 4.43 -29.24
N ASP A 238 0.59 5.02 -28.57
CA ASP A 238 -0.77 5.18 -29.09
C ASP A 238 -0.85 6.00 -30.39
N GLN A 239 0.12 6.88 -30.64
CA GLN A 239 0.20 7.71 -31.84
C GLN A 239 0.79 6.97 -33.05
N LYS A 240 1.37 5.78 -32.85
CA LYS A 240 2.01 4.99 -33.92
C LYS A 240 1.05 4.77 -35.09
N GLY A 241 -0.18 4.36 -34.81
CA GLY A 241 -1.16 4.08 -35.86
C GLY A 241 -1.65 5.31 -36.63
N LEU A 242 -1.56 6.51 -36.05
CA LEU A 242 -1.85 7.76 -36.77
C LEU A 242 -0.70 8.12 -37.72
N LYS A 243 0.55 8.06 -37.23
CA LYS A 243 1.73 8.30 -38.06
C LYS A 243 1.90 7.27 -39.17
N GLU A 244 1.55 6.00 -38.93
CA GLU A 244 1.55 4.95 -39.95
C GLU A 244 0.61 5.31 -41.12
N LYS A 245 -0.61 5.78 -40.82
CA LYS A 245 -1.55 6.26 -41.85
C LYS A 245 -1.04 7.50 -42.62
N GLU A 246 -0.30 8.39 -41.96
CA GLU A 246 0.32 9.54 -42.63
C GLU A 246 1.42 9.10 -43.59
N ILE A 247 2.24 8.13 -43.19
CA ILE A 247 3.28 7.51 -44.03
C ILE A 247 2.63 6.78 -45.22
N ASP A 248 1.53 6.05 -45.01
CA ASP A 248 0.77 5.40 -46.07
C ASP A 248 0.22 6.42 -47.09
N ALA A 249 -0.39 7.50 -46.60
CA ALA A 249 -0.93 8.56 -47.46
C ALA A 249 0.17 9.32 -48.23
N GLU A 250 1.34 9.51 -47.63
CA GLU A 250 2.49 10.10 -48.33
C GLU A 250 3.04 9.14 -49.39
N PHE A 251 3.08 7.84 -49.10
CA PHE A 251 3.48 6.82 -50.07
C PHE A 251 2.50 6.72 -51.24
N GLU A 252 1.19 6.83 -51.02
CA GLU A 252 0.20 6.87 -52.10
C GLU A 252 0.44 8.04 -53.07
N LYS A 253 0.84 9.20 -52.54
CA LYS A 253 1.15 10.40 -53.34
C LYS A 253 2.49 10.31 -54.07
N THR A 254 3.53 9.84 -53.39
CA THR A 254 4.91 9.88 -53.90
C THR A 254 5.35 8.61 -54.62
N LYS A 255 4.73 7.46 -54.31
CA LYS A 255 5.10 6.10 -54.73
C LYS A 255 6.56 5.73 -54.49
N ASN A 256 7.25 6.44 -53.60
CA ASN A 256 8.67 6.22 -53.32
C ASN A 256 8.84 5.09 -52.28
N LYS A 257 9.19 3.90 -52.76
CA LYS A 257 9.35 2.70 -51.92
C LYS A 257 10.53 2.78 -50.94
N GLU A 258 11.60 3.49 -51.29
CA GLU A 258 12.78 3.59 -50.41
C GLU A 258 12.50 4.51 -49.22
N LYS A 259 11.87 5.66 -49.48
CA LYS A 259 11.44 6.59 -48.44
C LYS A 259 10.45 5.92 -47.48
N TYR A 260 9.42 5.27 -48.02
CA TYR A 260 8.43 4.53 -47.23
C TYR A 260 9.07 3.50 -46.28
N LYS A 261 10.00 2.68 -46.78
CA LYS A 261 10.72 1.70 -45.95
C LYS A 261 11.57 2.36 -44.85
N LYS A 262 12.17 3.51 -45.14
CA LYS A 262 12.97 4.26 -44.16
C LYS A 262 12.08 4.84 -43.07
N ASP A 263 10.95 5.43 -43.46
CA ASP A 263 10.01 6.08 -42.55
C ASP A 263 9.34 5.05 -41.62
N LEU A 264 8.96 3.87 -42.14
CA LEU A 264 8.46 2.76 -41.30
C LEU A 264 9.50 2.25 -40.29
N ARG A 265 10.77 2.08 -40.71
CA ARG A 265 11.85 1.68 -39.78
C ARG A 265 12.07 2.72 -38.70
N GLN A 266 12.01 4.00 -39.04
CA GLN A 266 12.14 5.08 -38.07
C GLN A 266 10.94 5.10 -37.10
N LEU A 267 9.74 4.85 -37.60
CA LEU A 267 8.53 4.72 -36.79
C LEU A 267 8.65 3.58 -35.77
N GLU A 268 9.14 2.41 -36.17
CA GLU A 268 9.35 1.28 -35.26
C GLU A 268 10.38 1.58 -34.16
N LEU A 269 11.40 2.39 -34.45
CA LEU A 269 12.42 2.78 -33.47
C LEU A 269 11.90 3.85 -32.49
N GLU A 270 11.06 4.77 -32.97
CA GLU A 270 10.49 5.86 -32.18
C GLU A 270 9.34 5.39 -31.27
N PHE A 271 8.55 4.41 -31.72
CA PHE A 271 7.36 3.92 -31.02
C PHE A 271 7.50 2.46 -30.64
N GLN A 272 7.87 2.22 -29.38
CA GLN A 272 8.07 0.88 -28.83
C GLN A 272 7.02 0.59 -27.75
N PRO A 273 6.32 -0.56 -27.81
CA PRO A 273 5.35 -0.93 -26.78
C PRO A 273 6.03 -1.30 -25.46
N GLU A 274 7.30 -1.72 -25.52
CA GLU A 274 8.14 -2.02 -24.38
C GLU A 274 9.57 -1.59 -24.67
N VAL A 275 10.19 -0.91 -23.72
CA VAL A 275 11.62 -0.60 -23.72
C VAL A 275 12.26 -1.21 -22.49
N LYS A 276 13.27 -2.05 -22.71
CA LYS A 276 14.12 -2.57 -21.63
C LYS A 276 15.29 -1.63 -21.39
N TYR A 277 15.48 -1.24 -20.15
CA TYR A 277 16.59 -0.41 -19.72
C TYR A 277 17.17 -0.93 -18.42
N GLU A 278 18.41 -1.44 -18.47
CA GLU A 278 19.06 -2.13 -17.35
C GLU A 278 18.17 -3.23 -16.77
N LYS A 279 17.62 -3.02 -15.57
CA LYS A 279 16.74 -3.94 -14.84
C LYS A 279 15.29 -3.47 -14.84
N LEU A 280 14.92 -2.60 -15.77
CA LEU A 280 13.58 -2.03 -15.89
C LEU A 280 12.94 -2.43 -17.22
N ARG A 281 11.65 -2.76 -17.15
CA ARG A 281 10.75 -2.86 -18.29
C ARG A 281 9.79 -1.67 -18.23
N ILE A 282 9.91 -0.77 -19.20
CA ILE A 282 8.98 0.36 -19.37
C ILE A 282 7.98 -0.09 -20.42
N LYS A 283 6.71 -0.21 -20.04
CA LYS A 283 5.67 -0.86 -20.85
C LYS A 283 4.47 0.04 -21.11
N TYR A 284 3.92 -0.11 -22.31
CA TYR A 284 2.61 0.40 -22.70
C TYR A 284 1.58 -0.70 -22.45
N LEU A 285 0.62 -0.48 -21.54
CA LEU A 285 -0.52 -1.37 -21.34
C LEU A 285 -1.81 -0.62 -21.65
N GLN A 286 -2.53 -1.10 -22.68
CA GLN A 286 -3.73 -0.43 -23.21
C GLN A 286 -4.82 -0.20 -22.15
N ASN A 287 -5.02 -1.15 -21.24
CA ASN A 287 -6.09 -1.10 -20.23
C ASN A 287 -5.60 -0.57 -18.87
N HIS A 288 -4.44 0.08 -18.80
CA HIS A 288 -3.95 0.68 -17.56
C HIS A 288 -4.34 2.16 -17.42
N TYR A 289 -4.57 2.63 -16.20
CA TYR A 289 -5.05 3.99 -15.89
C TYR A 289 -4.08 5.09 -16.32
N TYR A 290 -2.77 4.87 -16.16
CA TYR A 290 -1.73 5.80 -16.60
C TYR A 290 -0.66 5.08 -17.43
N ILE A 291 0.01 5.81 -18.30
CA ILE A 291 1.02 5.27 -19.22
C ILE A 291 2.26 6.17 -19.18
N PRO A 292 3.48 5.60 -19.22
CA PRO A 292 3.79 4.16 -19.21
C PRO A 292 3.78 3.56 -17.79
N ILE A 293 3.94 2.25 -17.69
CA ILE A 293 4.23 1.56 -16.42
C ILE A 293 5.70 1.20 -16.39
N ILE A 294 6.33 1.28 -15.22
CA ILE A 294 7.69 0.81 -14.99
C ILE A 294 7.65 -0.38 -14.04
N ILE A 295 8.24 -1.49 -14.47
CA ILE A 295 8.32 -2.76 -13.74
C ILE A 295 9.79 -3.16 -13.62
N SER A 296 10.26 -3.60 -12.46
CA SER A 296 11.62 -4.14 -12.31
C SER A 296 11.73 -5.59 -12.79
N GLU A 297 12.91 -5.97 -13.27
CA GLU A 297 13.26 -7.34 -13.64
C GLU A 297 13.87 -8.05 -12.43
N ASN A 298 13.02 -8.57 -11.54
CA ASN A 298 13.36 -9.47 -10.42
C ASN A 298 14.34 -8.92 -9.37
N GLU A 299 14.54 -7.60 -9.32
CA GLU A 299 15.35 -6.94 -8.30
C GLU A 299 14.73 -5.62 -7.85
N LYS A 300 14.98 -5.26 -6.59
CA LYS A 300 14.58 -3.95 -6.05
C LYS A 300 15.41 -2.84 -6.66
N VAL A 301 14.76 -1.75 -7.06
CA VAL A 301 15.40 -0.62 -7.72
C VAL A 301 15.40 0.59 -6.79
N ASP A 302 16.56 0.94 -6.24
CA ASP A 302 16.66 2.01 -5.22
C ASP A 302 16.71 3.44 -5.80
N TYR A 303 16.86 3.57 -7.12
CA TYR A 303 17.02 4.85 -7.82
C TYR A 303 15.72 5.42 -8.40
N LEU A 304 14.62 4.66 -8.38
CA LEU A 304 13.26 5.09 -8.73
C LEU A 304 12.31 4.81 -7.56
N ASN A 305 11.32 5.68 -7.35
CA ASN A 305 10.25 5.44 -6.38
C ASN A 305 8.91 5.21 -7.10
N HIS A 306 7.94 4.63 -6.37
CA HIS A 306 6.55 4.45 -6.82
C HIS A 306 6.38 3.65 -8.12
N ILE A 307 7.36 2.81 -8.46
CA ILE A 307 7.27 1.83 -9.56
C ILE A 307 6.81 0.46 -9.06
N ILE A 308 6.64 -0.51 -9.96
CA ILE A 308 6.37 -1.90 -9.59
C ILE A 308 7.71 -2.62 -9.39
N ASP A 309 8.19 -2.70 -8.16
CA ASP A 309 9.45 -3.34 -7.78
C ASP A 309 9.32 -4.40 -6.67
N VAL A 310 8.09 -4.64 -6.21
CA VAL A 310 7.77 -5.69 -5.23
C VAL A 310 7.54 -7.00 -5.96
N ASP A 311 8.25 -8.06 -5.57
CA ASP A 311 8.23 -9.36 -6.24
C ASP A 311 6.82 -9.94 -6.50
N SER A 312 5.88 -9.76 -5.56
CA SER A 312 4.50 -10.24 -5.70
C SER A 312 3.69 -9.41 -6.70
N GLU A 313 3.91 -8.10 -6.77
CA GLU A 313 3.32 -7.22 -7.78
C GLU A 313 3.89 -7.51 -9.17
N VAL A 314 5.21 -7.73 -9.29
CA VAL A 314 5.86 -8.11 -10.55
C VAL A 314 5.28 -9.43 -11.07
N ARG A 315 5.20 -10.46 -10.23
CA ARG A 315 4.60 -11.75 -10.62
C ARG A 315 3.13 -11.63 -11.02
N PHE A 316 2.36 -10.80 -10.31
CA PHE A 316 0.97 -10.53 -10.66
C PHE A 316 0.85 -9.93 -12.06
N MET A 317 1.69 -8.93 -12.37
CA MET A 317 1.71 -8.30 -13.69
C MET A 317 2.09 -9.28 -14.81
N GLU A 318 3.10 -10.12 -14.58
CA GLU A 318 3.50 -11.16 -15.55
C GLU A 318 2.37 -12.16 -15.82
N GLN A 319 1.71 -12.66 -14.76
CA GLN A 319 0.57 -13.56 -14.92
C GLN A 319 -0.63 -12.89 -15.60
N LEU A 320 -0.86 -11.60 -15.35
CA LEU A 320 -1.92 -10.84 -16.02
C LEU A 320 -1.63 -10.74 -17.51
N GLU A 321 -0.41 -10.35 -17.88
CA GLU A 321 0.01 -10.24 -19.27
C GLU A 321 -0.10 -11.58 -20.01
N ASP A 322 0.40 -12.67 -19.41
CA ASP A 322 0.30 -14.02 -19.97
C ASP A 322 -1.16 -14.46 -20.16
N TYR A 323 -2.04 -14.09 -19.22
CA TYR A 323 -3.46 -14.40 -19.30
C TYR A 323 -4.17 -13.59 -20.40
N LEU A 324 -3.78 -12.33 -20.62
CA LEU A 324 -4.33 -11.47 -21.67
C LEU A 324 -3.96 -11.93 -23.09
N GLN A 325 -2.92 -12.76 -23.25
CA GLN A 325 -2.59 -13.37 -24.54
C GLN A 325 -3.55 -14.50 -24.94
N LYS A 326 -4.38 -15.00 -24.01
CA LYS A 326 -5.33 -16.10 -24.29
C LYS A 326 -6.57 -15.56 -25.01
N ASP A 327 -7.02 -16.25 -26.06
CA ASP A 327 -8.16 -15.79 -26.83
C ASP A 327 -9.49 -15.77 -26.07
N ASP A 328 -9.62 -16.61 -25.05
CA ASP A 328 -10.84 -16.81 -24.26
C ASP A 328 -10.77 -16.14 -22.87
N HIS A 329 -9.89 -15.15 -22.68
CA HIS A 329 -9.73 -14.49 -21.39
C HIS A 329 -11.03 -13.77 -20.95
N VAL A 330 -11.32 -13.81 -19.65
CA VAL A 330 -12.59 -13.31 -19.06
C VAL A 330 -12.85 -11.84 -19.38
N PHE A 331 -11.80 -11.02 -19.57
CA PHE A 331 -11.96 -9.60 -19.82
C PHE A 331 -12.66 -9.27 -21.17
N LYS A 332 -12.70 -10.18 -22.16
CA LYS A 332 -13.40 -9.94 -23.44
C LYS A 332 -14.93 -9.90 -23.29
N GLN A 333 -15.47 -10.41 -22.18
CA GLN A 333 -16.92 -10.43 -21.95
C GLN A 333 -17.50 -9.07 -21.50
N PHE A 334 -16.64 -8.11 -21.17
CA PHE A 334 -17.00 -6.78 -20.69
C PHE A 334 -16.96 -5.78 -21.85
N ASP A 335 -17.84 -4.79 -21.82
CA ASP A 335 -17.87 -3.71 -22.82
C ASP A 335 -16.59 -2.88 -22.76
N TRP A 336 -16.05 -2.73 -21.54
CA TRP A 336 -14.72 -2.22 -21.29
C TRP A 336 -14.24 -2.63 -19.89
N TRP A 337 -12.92 -2.59 -19.73
CA TRP A 337 -12.28 -2.76 -18.43
C TRP A 337 -11.00 -1.91 -18.36
N MET A 338 -10.59 -1.59 -17.15
CA MET A 338 -9.37 -0.84 -16.87
C MET A 338 -8.82 -1.24 -15.51
N PHE A 339 -7.53 -1.07 -15.29
CA PHE A 339 -6.92 -1.28 -13.99
C PHE A 339 -5.83 -0.25 -13.69
N SER A 340 -5.45 -0.14 -12.42
CA SER A 340 -4.35 0.70 -11.97
C SER A 340 -3.58 0.01 -10.86
N LYS A 341 -2.26 0.18 -10.87
CA LYS A 341 -1.45 0.11 -9.65
C LYS A 341 -1.96 1.16 -8.65
N LEU A 342 -1.90 0.84 -7.37
CA LEU A 342 -2.05 1.76 -6.26
C LEU A 342 -0.74 1.87 -5.47
N ASP A 343 -0.50 3.04 -4.90
CA ASP A 343 0.63 3.29 -4.01
C ASP A 343 0.16 3.51 -2.58
N GLN A 344 0.71 2.73 -1.66
CA GLN A 344 0.32 2.77 -0.25
C GLN A 344 0.63 4.10 0.43
N THR A 345 1.56 4.90 -0.11
CA THR A 345 2.00 6.16 0.51
C THR A 345 1.31 7.39 -0.07
N LEU A 346 1.09 7.43 -1.39
CA LEU A 346 0.63 8.63 -2.08
C LEU A 346 -0.83 8.60 -2.52
N ASP A 347 -1.39 7.41 -2.78
CA ASP A 347 -2.75 7.29 -3.26
C ASP A 347 -3.75 7.21 -2.10
N GLU A 348 -4.97 7.70 -2.33
CA GLU A 348 -6.03 7.81 -1.32
C GLU A 348 -7.13 6.75 -1.45
N VAL A 349 -6.97 5.79 -2.38
CA VAL A 349 -7.88 4.65 -2.50
C VAL A 349 -7.60 3.66 -1.37
N HIS A 350 -8.59 3.39 -0.52
CA HIS A 350 -8.44 2.49 0.62
C HIS A 350 -9.77 1.87 1.04
N ILE A 351 -9.70 0.86 1.91
CA ILE A 351 -10.83 0.24 2.59
C ILE A 351 -10.58 0.39 4.11
N PRO A 352 -11.52 0.93 4.90
CA PRO A 352 -11.34 1.04 6.34
C PRO A 352 -11.38 -0.33 7.00
N TYR A 353 -10.50 -0.56 7.97
CA TYR A 353 -10.54 -1.73 8.85
C TYR A 353 -10.02 -1.34 10.23
N TYR A 354 -10.45 -2.07 11.26
CA TYR A 354 -9.95 -1.86 12.61
C TYR A 354 -8.57 -2.51 12.80
N ASN A 355 -7.57 -1.73 13.20
CA ASN A 355 -6.22 -2.21 13.51
C ASN A 355 -6.03 -2.29 15.03
N PRO A 356 -6.06 -3.50 15.62
CA PRO A 356 -5.95 -3.64 17.07
C PRO A 356 -4.54 -3.33 17.61
N LYS A 357 -3.50 -3.30 16.77
CA LYS A 357 -2.13 -2.96 17.20
C LYS A 357 -1.98 -1.47 17.51
N GLU A 358 -2.64 -0.63 16.70
CA GLU A 358 -2.62 0.82 16.83
C GLU A 358 -3.90 1.39 17.43
N ASN A 359 -4.90 0.53 17.66
CA ASN A 359 -6.19 0.87 18.23
C ASN A 359 -6.90 2.00 17.46
N ASN A 360 -6.97 1.87 16.13
CA ASN A 360 -7.54 2.87 15.24
C ASN A 360 -8.26 2.23 14.03
N MET A 361 -9.06 3.04 13.33
CA MET A 361 -9.56 2.69 11.98
C MET A 361 -8.48 2.98 10.94
N ALA A 362 -7.70 1.95 10.62
CA ALA A 362 -6.64 2.03 9.62
C ALA A 362 -7.18 1.95 8.19
N LYS A 363 -6.34 2.39 7.25
CA LYS A 363 -6.62 2.36 5.82
C LYS A 363 -5.93 1.16 5.18
N PHE A 364 -6.69 0.11 4.81
CA PHE A 364 -6.16 -0.94 3.95
C PHE A 364 -6.06 -0.41 2.53
N LYS A 365 -4.83 -0.33 2.00
CA LYS A 365 -4.56 0.08 0.62
C LYS A 365 -4.15 -1.16 -0.19
N PRO A 366 -5.04 -1.71 -1.04
CA PRO A 366 -4.70 -2.77 -1.98
C PRO A 366 -3.63 -2.30 -2.96
N ASP A 367 -2.88 -3.23 -3.57
CA ASP A 367 -1.82 -2.87 -4.51
C ASP A 367 -2.36 -2.59 -5.94
N PHE A 368 -3.55 -3.10 -6.29
CA PHE A 368 -4.22 -2.85 -7.56
C PHE A 368 -5.72 -2.63 -7.43
N ILE A 369 -6.29 -1.91 -8.39
CA ILE A 369 -7.74 -1.72 -8.57
C ILE A 369 -8.13 -1.99 -10.02
N PHE A 370 -9.25 -2.68 -10.23
CA PHE A 370 -9.85 -2.93 -11.53
C PHE A 370 -11.25 -2.34 -11.59
N TRP A 371 -11.63 -1.83 -12.76
CA TRP A 371 -12.96 -1.36 -13.13
C TRP A 371 -13.41 -2.10 -14.36
N MET A 372 -14.63 -2.64 -14.34
CA MET A 372 -15.17 -3.41 -15.47
C MET A 372 -16.65 -3.10 -15.61
N GLN A 373 -17.13 -3.00 -16.85
CA GLN A 373 -18.54 -2.75 -17.14
C GLN A 373 -19.09 -3.74 -18.16
N LYS A 374 -20.30 -4.25 -17.91
CA LYS A 374 -21.08 -5.04 -18.86
C LYS A 374 -22.54 -4.60 -18.80
N GLY A 375 -23.02 -3.89 -19.82
CA GLY A 375 -24.31 -3.22 -19.79
C GLY A 375 -24.41 -2.26 -18.60
N ASN A 376 -25.39 -2.50 -17.73
CA ASN A 376 -25.61 -1.72 -16.50
C ASN A 376 -24.85 -2.29 -15.29
N ASP A 377 -24.21 -3.45 -15.40
CA ASP A 377 -23.43 -4.02 -14.30
C ASP A 377 -22.02 -3.41 -14.28
N TYR A 378 -21.62 -2.89 -13.12
CA TYR A 378 -20.33 -2.25 -12.91
C TYR A 378 -19.60 -2.95 -11.76
N ILE A 379 -18.38 -3.40 -12.00
CA ILE A 379 -17.61 -4.16 -11.00
C ILE A 379 -16.31 -3.42 -10.69
N ILE A 380 -16.07 -3.17 -9.41
CA ILE A 380 -14.78 -2.70 -8.87
C ILE A 380 -14.11 -3.87 -8.17
N ILE A 381 -12.86 -4.18 -8.52
CA ILE A 381 -12.10 -5.23 -7.85
C ILE A 381 -10.85 -4.63 -7.24
N PHE A 382 -10.72 -4.81 -5.93
CA PHE A 382 -9.48 -4.55 -5.21
C PHE A 382 -8.64 -5.81 -5.24
N VAL A 383 -7.39 -5.70 -5.71
CA VAL A 383 -6.47 -6.84 -5.80
C VAL A 383 -5.20 -6.53 -5.01
N ASP A 384 -4.77 -7.49 -4.20
CA ASP A 384 -3.62 -7.33 -3.31
C ASP A 384 -2.80 -8.64 -3.34
N PRO A 385 -1.76 -8.73 -4.19
CA PRO A 385 -0.87 -9.87 -4.25
C PRO A 385 0.08 -9.83 -3.05
N LYS A 386 -0.29 -10.51 -1.96
CA LYS A 386 0.47 -10.53 -0.69
C LYS A 386 1.05 -11.89 -0.36
N GLY A 387 2.18 -11.85 0.35
CA GLY A 387 2.99 -13.05 0.61
C GLY A 387 2.65 -13.90 1.81
N THR A 388 1.69 -13.50 2.64
CA THR A 388 1.38 -14.32 3.81
C THR A 388 -0.10 -14.31 4.21
N GLU A 389 -0.61 -15.52 4.40
CA GLU A 389 -1.87 -15.82 5.09
C GLU A 389 -1.64 -15.64 6.60
N HIS A 390 -1.85 -14.42 7.10
CA HIS A 390 -1.72 -14.10 8.52
C HIS A 390 -2.98 -13.41 9.04
N THR A 391 -3.11 -13.35 10.37
CA THR A 391 -4.22 -12.71 11.09
C THR A 391 -4.49 -11.28 10.64
N ASP A 392 -3.44 -10.53 10.24
CA ASP A 392 -3.59 -9.17 9.72
C ASP A 392 -4.25 -9.12 8.33
N GLY A 393 -4.11 -10.18 7.52
CA GLY A 393 -4.81 -10.33 6.25
C GLY A 393 -6.31 -10.54 6.45
N TYR A 394 -6.69 -11.42 7.38
CA TYR A 394 -8.11 -11.68 7.69
C TYR A 394 -8.85 -10.43 8.19
N ARG A 395 -8.21 -9.61 9.04
CA ARG A 395 -8.80 -8.34 9.50
C ARG A 395 -9.14 -7.37 8.37
N LYS A 396 -8.31 -7.32 7.32
CA LYS A 396 -8.57 -6.49 6.14
C LYS A 396 -9.74 -7.02 5.33
N ILE A 397 -9.85 -8.34 5.21
CA ILE A 397 -11.01 -9.01 4.60
C ILE A 397 -12.28 -8.72 5.39
N ASP A 398 -12.22 -8.77 6.72
CA ASP A 398 -13.37 -8.47 7.58
C ASP A 398 -13.82 -7.02 7.42
N GLY A 399 -12.86 -6.08 7.38
CA GLY A 399 -13.12 -4.67 7.07
C GLY A 399 -13.82 -4.50 5.71
N TYR A 400 -13.31 -5.15 4.66
CA TYR A 400 -13.97 -5.17 3.35
C TYR A 400 -15.38 -5.75 3.40
N SER A 401 -15.54 -6.92 4.00
CA SER A 401 -16.79 -7.66 4.08
C SER A 401 -17.87 -6.85 4.82
N LYS A 402 -17.49 -6.20 5.92
CA LYS A 402 -18.37 -5.34 6.70
C LYS A 402 -18.97 -4.21 5.87
N VAL A 403 -18.14 -3.57 5.06
CA VAL A 403 -18.54 -2.45 4.22
C VAL A 403 -19.39 -2.96 3.04
N PHE A 404 -18.89 -3.93 2.30
CA PHE A 404 -19.41 -4.24 0.96
C PHE A 404 -20.24 -5.52 0.85
N GLU A 405 -20.34 -6.32 1.91
CA GLU A 405 -21.06 -7.59 1.86
C GLU A 405 -22.20 -7.66 2.88
N THR A 406 -23.21 -8.46 2.58
CA THR A 406 -24.29 -8.78 3.51
C THR A 406 -23.76 -9.61 4.67
N LYS A 407 -24.23 -9.39 5.90
CA LYS A 407 -23.74 -10.09 7.10
C LYS A 407 -23.96 -11.61 7.06
N GLU A 408 -25.09 -12.06 6.51
CA GLU A 408 -25.54 -13.46 6.58
C GLU A 408 -24.84 -14.35 5.55
N ARG A 409 -24.91 -13.99 4.27
CA ARG A 409 -24.40 -14.82 3.16
C ARG A 409 -23.09 -14.34 2.59
N LYS A 410 -22.57 -13.22 3.10
CA LYS A 410 -21.35 -12.58 2.60
C LYS A 410 -21.40 -12.32 1.08
N GLU A 411 -22.60 -12.04 0.57
CA GLU A 411 -22.87 -11.66 -0.81
C GLU A 411 -22.55 -10.17 -1.01
N CYS A 412 -22.01 -9.82 -2.18
CA CYS A 412 -21.67 -8.43 -2.50
C CYS A 412 -22.94 -7.58 -2.62
N LYS A 413 -23.01 -6.49 -1.85
CA LYS A 413 -24.06 -5.49 -1.95
C LYS A 413 -24.02 -4.84 -3.33
N SER A 414 -25.20 -4.53 -3.87
CA SER A 414 -25.35 -3.75 -5.11
C SER A 414 -25.68 -2.31 -4.76
N TYR A 415 -24.93 -1.37 -5.34
CA TYR A 415 -25.11 0.07 -5.11
C TYR A 415 -25.51 0.76 -6.41
N PRO A 416 -26.68 1.40 -6.49
CA PRO A 416 -27.07 2.14 -7.69
C PRO A 416 -26.26 3.43 -7.82
N PHE A 417 -25.77 3.73 -9.02
CA PHE A 417 -25.08 4.99 -9.34
C PHE A 417 -25.23 5.32 -10.82
N ASN A 418 -25.85 6.44 -11.18
CA ASN A 418 -26.01 6.89 -12.58
C ASN A 418 -26.53 5.79 -13.53
N GLY A 419 -27.47 4.95 -13.09
CA GLY A 419 -28.02 3.85 -13.88
C GLY A 419 -27.20 2.55 -13.86
N PHE A 420 -26.04 2.54 -13.19
CA PHE A 420 -25.22 1.35 -12.98
C PHE A 420 -25.54 0.66 -11.65
N ASN A 421 -25.41 -0.66 -11.64
CA ASN A 421 -25.40 -1.51 -10.46
C ASN A 421 -23.96 -1.82 -10.07
N ILE A 422 -23.41 -1.08 -9.11
CA ILE A 422 -22.03 -1.25 -8.66
C ILE A 422 -21.94 -2.40 -7.67
N LYS A 423 -21.05 -3.35 -7.97
CA LYS A 423 -20.60 -4.39 -7.04
C LYS A 423 -19.10 -4.25 -6.85
N THR A 424 -18.64 -4.53 -5.64
CA THR A 424 -17.20 -4.60 -5.34
C THR A 424 -16.79 -6.03 -5.10
N ARG A 425 -15.51 -6.36 -5.34
CA ARG A 425 -14.87 -7.61 -4.90
C ARG A 425 -13.49 -7.30 -4.31
N LEU A 426 -13.05 -8.11 -3.35
CA LEU A 426 -11.68 -8.12 -2.85
C LEU A 426 -11.06 -9.48 -3.18
N LEU A 427 -9.92 -9.45 -3.86
CA LEU A 427 -9.17 -10.64 -4.26
C LEU A 427 -7.71 -10.54 -3.83
N LEU A 428 -7.27 -11.51 -3.05
CA LEU A 428 -5.91 -11.64 -2.54
C LEU A 428 -5.21 -12.77 -3.31
N MET A 429 -3.93 -12.60 -3.59
CA MET A 429 -3.14 -13.62 -4.26
C MET A 429 -1.94 -14.00 -3.38
N PRO A 430 -1.72 -15.29 -3.07
CA PRO A 430 -0.62 -15.72 -2.22
C PRO A 430 0.72 -15.56 -2.95
N ALA A 431 1.72 -14.93 -2.33
CA ALA A 431 2.97 -14.64 -3.05
C ALA A 431 3.78 -15.88 -3.45
N HIS A 432 3.59 -17.03 -2.81
CA HIS A 432 4.31 -18.27 -3.14
C HIS A 432 3.41 -19.34 -3.79
N GLY A 433 2.17 -18.99 -4.13
CA GLY A 433 1.18 -19.91 -4.71
C GLY A 433 0.56 -20.86 -3.66
N GLY A 434 -0.74 -21.14 -3.83
CA GLY A 434 -1.49 -22.08 -3.02
C GLY A 434 -2.38 -21.41 -1.97
N VAL A 435 -3.67 -21.74 -2.00
CA VAL A 435 -4.68 -21.35 -0.99
C VAL A 435 -4.91 -22.41 0.10
N ALA A 436 -4.02 -23.40 0.21
CA ALA A 436 -4.24 -24.59 1.04
C ALA A 436 -4.20 -24.32 2.55
N GLY A 437 -3.59 -23.20 2.99
CA GLY A 437 -3.56 -22.77 4.39
C GLY A 437 -4.71 -21.83 4.79
N VAL A 438 -5.52 -21.39 3.81
CA VAL A 438 -6.64 -20.47 4.05
C VAL A 438 -7.81 -21.21 4.69
N SER A 439 -8.32 -20.68 5.80
CA SER A 439 -9.57 -21.17 6.38
C SER A 439 -10.73 -21.05 5.38
N ASP A 440 -11.61 -22.05 5.33
CA ASP A 440 -12.72 -22.12 4.36
C ASP A 440 -13.55 -20.83 4.28
N ASN A 441 -13.75 -20.14 5.41
CA ASN A 441 -14.50 -18.88 5.48
C ASN A 441 -13.86 -17.74 4.68
N TYR A 442 -12.55 -17.78 4.47
CA TYR A 442 -11.80 -16.75 3.75
C TYR A 442 -11.44 -17.17 2.32
N ARG A 443 -11.56 -18.45 1.96
CA ARG A 443 -11.13 -18.98 0.65
C ARG A 443 -11.75 -18.28 -0.55
N LYS A 444 -12.95 -17.70 -0.41
CA LYS A 444 -13.60 -16.94 -1.49
C LYS A 444 -12.80 -15.70 -1.92
N TYR A 445 -12.02 -15.10 -1.02
CA TYR A 445 -11.23 -13.90 -1.30
C TYR A 445 -9.86 -14.23 -1.90
N TRP A 446 -9.42 -15.49 -1.96
CA TRP A 446 -8.08 -15.85 -2.43
C TRP A 446 -8.13 -16.51 -3.80
N PHE A 447 -7.23 -16.15 -4.70
CA PHE A 447 -7.06 -16.81 -5.99
C PHE A 447 -5.60 -17.15 -6.27
N ASP A 448 -5.37 -18.29 -6.95
CA ASP A 448 -4.02 -18.78 -7.27
C ASP A 448 -3.54 -18.37 -8.66
N ASN A 449 -4.46 -18.15 -9.60
CA ASN A 449 -4.16 -17.81 -10.99
C ASN A 449 -5.35 -17.10 -11.65
N PHE A 450 -5.15 -16.55 -12.85
CA PHE A 450 -6.20 -15.79 -13.54
C PHE A 450 -7.40 -16.63 -14.03
N SER A 451 -7.27 -17.96 -14.15
CA SER A 451 -8.44 -18.82 -14.38
C SER A 451 -9.33 -18.90 -13.14
N ASP A 452 -8.73 -18.92 -11.94
CA ASP A 452 -9.47 -18.81 -10.68
C ASP A 452 -10.04 -17.41 -10.46
N PHE A 453 -9.27 -16.36 -10.79
CA PHE A 453 -9.76 -14.98 -10.83
C PHE A 453 -11.03 -14.87 -11.69
N ALA A 454 -11.02 -15.43 -12.90
CA ALA A 454 -12.17 -15.42 -13.81
C ALA A 454 -13.43 -16.02 -13.17
N ARG A 455 -13.32 -17.18 -12.50
CA ARG A 455 -14.44 -17.83 -11.81
C ARG A 455 -15.02 -17.01 -10.66
N LYS A 456 -14.20 -16.18 -10.01
CA LYS A 456 -14.62 -15.36 -8.86
C LYS A 456 -15.29 -14.06 -9.26
N ILE A 457 -15.10 -13.61 -10.51
CA ILE A 457 -15.67 -12.35 -11.00
C ILE A 457 -16.95 -12.55 -11.80
N GLN A 458 -17.11 -13.72 -12.42
CA GLN A 458 -18.40 -14.22 -12.94
C GLN A 458 -19.40 -14.38 -11.79
#